data_AF-A0A354A1I1-F1
#
_entry.id   AF-A0A354A1I1-F1
#
_cell.length_a   1.000
_cell.length_b   1.000
_cell.length_c   1.000
_cell.angle_alpha   90.00
_cell.angle_beta   90.00
_cell.angle_gamma   90.00
#
_symmetry.space_group_name_H-M   'P 1'
#
loop_
_entity.id
_entity.type
_entity.pdbx_description
1 polymer ?
#
loop_
_entity_poly.entity_id
_entity_poly.type
_entity_poly.pdbx_seq_one_letter_code
_entity_poly.pdbx_strand_id
1 'polypeptide(L)'
;MAGSNTMKFTDNRGSSAVEFALVLPVLLVLIFGIVELGLLLYNQQILTNASREGARAGIVTGVPRVSPATIEAVVNNYATNHLVTFAVTTPALIFDPPIDECVSFGDDLIVTVSFDYNFFVLPAFTAAVIPVSKTLTAQAVMKCE
;
A
#
# COMPACT_ATOMS: atom_id res chain seq x y z
N MET A 1 -62.09 32.68 31.74
CA MET A 1 -61.38 32.38 30.47
C MET A 1 -59.96 32.87 30.59
N ALA A 2 -59.00 32.00 30.90
CA ALA A 2 -57.57 32.35 30.92
C ALA A 2 -56.86 31.48 29.88
N GLY A 3 -56.41 32.11 28.79
CA GLY A 3 -55.68 31.46 27.71
C GLY A 3 -54.28 31.10 28.17
N SER A 4 -53.96 29.81 28.15
CA SER A 4 -52.61 29.29 28.37
C SER A 4 -51.78 29.48 27.09
N ASN A 5 -50.76 30.35 27.14
CA ASN A 5 -49.77 30.49 26.09
C ASN A 5 -48.69 29.42 26.25
N THR A 6 -48.79 28.33 25.49
CA THR A 6 -47.73 27.33 25.35
C THR A 6 -46.67 27.85 24.38
N MET A 7 -45.53 28.32 24.91
CA MET A 7 -44.34 28.60 24.11
C MET A 7 -43.79 27.28 23.54
N LYS A 8 -43.85 27.11 22.21
CA LYS A 8 -43.15 26.04 21.49
C LYS A 8 -41.68 26.41 21.35
N PHE A 9 -40.80 25.72 22.08
CA PHE A 9 -39.37 25.75 21.84
C PHE A 9 -39.08 24.98 20.54
N THR A 10 -38.66 25.66 19.47
CA THR A 10 -38.21 25.00 18.25
C THR A 10 -36.75 24.59 18.43
N ASP A 11 -36.55 23.29 18.64
CA ASP A 11 -35.25 22.67 18.90
C ASP A 11 -34.39 22.56 17.62
N ASN A 12 -33.85 23.69 17.16
CA ASN A 12 -32.98 23.74 15.97
C ASN A 12 -31.62 23.02 16.19
N ARG A 13 -31.24 22.76 17.44
CA ARG A 13 -29.94 22.14 17.79
C ARG A 13 -29.89 20.65 17.43
N GLY A 14 -31.04 19.96 17.44
CA GLY A 14 -31.14 18.56 17.02
C GLY A 14 -31.01 18.39 15.51
N SER A 15 -31.58 19.31 14.73
CA SER A 15 -31.54 19.28 13.26
C SER A 15 -30.12 19.38 12.73
N SER A 16 -29.31 20.33 13.24
CA SER A 16 -27.93 20.51 12.80
C SER A 16 -27.04 19.29 13.09
N ALA A 17 -27.31 18.55 14.16
CA ALA A 17 -26.58 17.32 14.48
C ALA A 17 -26.88 16.21 13.47
N VAL A 18 -28.14 16.10 13.01
CA VAL A 18 -28.55 15.11 11.99
C VAL A 18 -27.96 15.47 10.62
N GLU A 19 -27.98 16.76 10.24
CA GLU A 19 -27.36 17.23 9.00
C GLU A 19 -25.86 16.91 8.96
N PHE A 20 -25.14 17.14 10.06
CA PHE A 20 -23.73 16.78 10.16
C PHE A 20 -23.51 15.26 10.06
N ALA A 21 -24.35 14.46 10.72
CA ALA A 21 -24.26 13.01 10.67
C ALA A 21 -24.44 12.43 9.25
N LEU A 22 -25.18 13.12 8.37
CA LEU A 22 -25.34 12.72 6.97
C LEU A 22 -24.14 13.09 6.08
N VAL A 23 -23.47 14.21 6.36
CA VAL A 23 -22.30 14.66 5.59
C VAL A 23 -21.02 13.93 6.02
N LEU A 24 -20.93 13.59 7.31
CA LEU A 24 -19.76 12.97 7.92
C LEU A 24 -19.24 11.73 7.16
N PRO A 25 -20.06 10.73 6.76
CA PRO A 25 -19.58 9.56 6.03
C PRO A 25 -18.89 9.92 4.71
N VAL A 26 -19.44 10.88 3.94
CA VAL A 26 -18.85 11.32 2.67
C VAL A 26 -17.52 12.03 2.90
N LEU A 27 -17.45 12.87 3.94
CA LEU A 27 -16.22 13.56 4.31
C LEU A 27 -15.13 12.56 4.73
N LEU A 28 -15.48 11.54 5.51
CA LEU A 28 -14.53 10.51 5.95
C LEU A 28 -13.99 9.71 4.76
N VAL A 29 -14.87 9.28 3.83
CA VAL A 29 -14.45 8.59 2.59
C VAL A 29 -13.46 9.44 1.79
N LEU A 30 -13.70 10.75 1.69
CA LEU A 30 -12.81 11.64 0.94
C LEU A 30 -11.44 11.78 1.62
N ILE A 31 -11.41 12.00 2.93
CA ILE A 31 -10.16 12.16 3.69
C ILE A 31 -9.36 10.86 3.67
N PHE A 32 -9.98 9.74 4.08
CA PHE A 32 -9.29 8.45 4.10
C PHE A 32 -8.96 7.95 2.69
N GLY A 33 -9.78 8.27 1.69
CA GLY A 33 -9.48 7.97 0.30
C GLY A 33 -8.20 8.64 -0.17
N ILE A 34 -8.01 9.93 0.13
CA ILE A 34 -6.75 10.63 -0.20
C ILE A 34 -5.55 10.01 0.52
N VAL A 35 -5.70 9.71 1.82
CA VAL A 35 -4.61 9.14 2.63
C VAL A 35 -4.23 7.74 2.14
N GLU A 36 -5.20 6.84 1.97
CA GLU A 36 -4.92 5.45 1.58
C GLU A 36 -4.39 5.36 0.14
N LEU A 37 -4.87 6.20 -0.78
CA LEU A 37 -4.30 6.28 -2.13
C LEU A 37 -2.87 6.81 -2.12
N GLY A 38 -2.59 7.83 -1.29
CA GLY A 38 -1.22 8.34 -1.11
C GLY A 38 -0.27 7.26 -0.61
N LEU A 39 -0.69 6.46 0.36
CA LEU A 39 0.10 5.35 0.89
C LEU A 39 0.28 4.21 -0.11
N LEU A 40 -0.75 3.90 -0.91
CA LEU A 40 -0.64 2.93 -1.99
C LEU A 40 0.44 3.33 -3.00
N LEU A 41 0.44 4.60 -3.45
CA LEU A 41 1.45 5.12 -4.37
C LEU A 41 2.84 5.17 -3.74
N TYR A 42 2.93 5.54 -2.46
CA TYR A 42 4.17 5.50 -1.71
C TYR A 42 4.76 4.08 -1.68
N ASN A 43 3.96 3.07 -1.32
CA ASN A 43 4.41 1.68 -1.30
C ASN A 43 4.83 1.17 -2.69
N GLN A 44 4.11 1.56 -3.74
CA GLN A 44 4.51 1.25 -5.13
C GLN A 44 5.93 1.77 -5.44
N GLN A 45 6.25 2.98 -4.98
CA GLN A 45 7.58 3.56 -5.15
C GLN A 45 8.64 2.83 -4.31
N ILE A 46 8.31 2.43 -3.08
CA ILE A 46 9.19 1.62 -2.24
C ILE A 46 9.50 0.28 -2.90
N LEU A 47 8.52 -0.44 -3.47
CA LEU A 47 8.77 -1.71 -4.18
C LEU A 47 9.67 -1.52 -5.39
N THR A 48 9.50 -0.42 -6.13
CA THR A 48 10.35 -0.09 -7.29
C THR A 48 11.79 0.19 -6.87
N ASN A 49 11.99 0.87 -5.75
CA ASN A 49 13.33 1.09 -5.22
C ASN A 49 13.94 -0.20 -4.66
N ALA A 50 13.14 -1.02 -3.96
CA ALA A 50 13.57 -2.29 -3.40
C ALA A 50 14.05 -3.26 -4.49
N SER A 51 13.27 -3.43 -5.56
CA SER A 51 13.63 -4.29 -6.69
C SER A 51 14.91 -3.80 -7.37
N ARG A 52 15.07 -2.48 -7.53
CA ARG A 52 16.28 -1.88 -8.10
C ARG A 52 17.51 -2.11 -7.22
N GLU A 53 17.37 -2.03 -5.90
CA GLU A 53 18.47 -2.28 -4.98
C GLU A 53 18.85 -3.76 -4.93
N GLY A 54 17.86 -4.66 -4.97
CA GLY A 54 18.10 -6.10 -5.16
C GLY A 54 18.86 -6.38 -6.46
N ALA A 55 18.42 -5.80 -7.59
CA ALA A 55 19.09 -5.97 -8.87
C ALA A 55 20.54 -5.46 -8.81
N ARG A 56 20.79 -4.30 -8.19
CA ARG A 56 22.15 -3.77 -8.00
C ARG A 56 23.03 -4.71 -7.19
N ALA A 57 22.51 -5.27 -6.11
CA ALA A 57 23.25 -6.22 -5.29
C ALA A 57 23.56 -7.51 -6.08
N GLY A 58 22.66 -7.95 -6.96
CA GLY A 58 22.79 -9.19 -7.71
C GLY A 58 23.72 -9.12 -8.92
N ILE A 59 23.91 -7.95 -9.55
CA ILE A 59 24.82 -7.82 -10.71
C ILE A 59 26.30 -7.81 -10.34
N VAL A 60 26.65 -7.61 -9.06
CA VAL A 60 28.03 -7.49 -8.60
C VAL A 60 28.86 -8.71 -8.97
N THR A 61 30.05 -8.48 -9.52
CA THR A 61 31.04 -9.53 -9.78
C THR A 61 31.54 -10.16 -8.49
N GLY A 62 31.33 -11.47 -8.34
CA GLY A 62 31.84 -12.25 -7.22
C GLY A 62 32.06 -13.71 -7.60
N VAL A 63 32.98 -14.39 -6.91
CA VAL A 63 33.16 -15.84 -6.97
C VAL A 63 32.99 -16.40 -5.56
N PRO A 64 31.88 -17.10 -5.25
CA PRO A 64 30.73 -17.40 -6.12
C PRO A 64 29.88 -16.16 -6.44
N ARG A 65 29.01 -16.27 -7.46
CA ARG A 65 28.01 -15.25 -7.80
C ARG A 65 27.03 -15.05 -6.63
N VAL A 66 26.37 -13.90 -6.62
CA VAL A 66 25.40 -13.56 -5.58
C VAL A 66 24.17 -14.46 -5.73
N SER A 67 23.88 -15.23 -4.68
CA SER A 67 22.74 -16.15 -4.69
C SER A 67 21.40 -15.40 -4.71
N PRO A 68 20.34 -15.99 -5.30
CA PRO A 68 19.00 -15.40 -5.28
C PRO A 68 18.49 -15.07 -3.87
N ALA A 69 18.78 -15.94 -2.89
CA ALA A 69 18.41 -15.72 -1.49
C ALA A 69 19.03 -14.45 -0.88
N THR A 70 20.25 -14.09 -1.30
CA THR A 70 20.88 -12.84 -0.88
C THR A 70 20.19 -11.63 -1.50
N ILE A 71 19.81 -11.72 -2.78
CA ILE A 71 19.07 -10.68 -3.48
C ILE A 71 17.70 -10.46 -2.83
N GLU A 72 16.97 -11.55 -2.57
CA GLU A 72 15.70 -11.52 -1.85
C GLU A 72 15.85 -10.90 -0.47
N ALA A 73 16.93 -11.21 0.27
CA ALA A 73 17.18 -10.62 1.58
C ALA A 73 17.39 -9.10 1.51
N VAL A 74 18.07 -8.59 0.47
CA VAL A 74 18.23 -7.15 0.23
C VAL A 74 16.88 -6.49 -0.03
N VAL A 75 16.07 -7.07 -0.92
CA VAL A 75 14.72 -6.57 -1.22
C VAL A 75 13.84 -6.59 0.04
N ASN A 76 13.82 -7.71 0.78
CA ASN A 76 13.03 -7.87 2.00
C ASN A 76 13.46 -6.88 3.09
N ASN A 77 14.76 -6.66 3.28
CA ASN A 77 15.26 -5.68 4.24
C ASN A 77 14.83 -4.25 3.85
N TYR A 78 14.96 -3.89 2.58
CA TYR A 78 14.51 -2.58 2.10
C TYR A 78 13.01 -2.41 2.31
N ALA A 79 12.21 -3.39 1.91
CA ALA A 79 10.76 -3.35 1.99
C ALA A 79 10.26 -3.32 3.45
N THR A 80 10.79 -4.17 4.33
CA THR A 80 10.38 -4.25 5.75
C THR A 80 10.61 -2.92 6.48
N ASN A 81 11.67 -2.19 6.12
CA ASN A 81 12.01 -0.93 6.76
C ASN A 81 11.22 0.28 6.22
N HIS A 82 10.63 0.18 5.04
CA HIS A 82 10.04 1.34 4.35
C HIS A 82 8.58 1.18 3.95
N LEU A 83 8.06 -0.05 3.83
CA LEU A 83 6.65 -0.28 3.52
C LEU A 83 5.77 0.15 4.69
N VAL A 84 4.66 0.79 4.36
CA VAL A 84 3.63 1.14 5.33
C VAL A 84 2.43 0.21 5.11
N THR A 85 2.10 -0.56 6.14
CA THR A 85 0.90 -1.42 6.15
C THR A 85 0.05 -1.11 7.37
N PHE A 86 -1.25 -1.31 7.23
CA PHE A 86 -2.20 -1.21 8.34
C PHE A 86 -2.55 -2.58 8.94
N ALA A 87 -1.94 -3.66 8.43
CA ALA A 87 -2.08 -4.99 8.99
C ALA A 87 -1.15 -5.22 10.18
N VAL A 88 -1.58 -6.04 11.14
CA VAL A 88 -0.80 -6.44 12.33
C VAL A 88 0.48 -7.19 11.94
N THR A 89 0.48 -7.83 10.77
CA THR A 89 1.64 -8.46 10.16
C THR A 89 1.89 -7.84 8.78
N THR A 90 3.15 -7.53 8.49
CA THR A 90 3.57 -7.18 7.13
C THR A 90 3.35 -8.39 6.21
N PRO A 91 2.51 -8.29 5.17
CA PRO A 91 2.39 -9.34 4.17
C PRO A 91 3.76 -9.69 3.58
N ALA A 92 3.99 -10.97 3.32
CA ALA A 92 5.22 -11.42 2.68
C ALA A 92 5.34 -10.84 1.27
N LEU A 93 6.57 -10.53 0.85
CA LEU A 93 6.85 -10.25 -0.54
C LEU A 93 6.74 -11.54 -1.36
N ILE A 94 6.26 -11.41 -2.59
CA ILE A 94 6.14 -12.50 -3.55
C ILE A 94 7.10 -12.22 -4.70
N PHE A 95 7.96 -13.18 -4.98
CA PHE A 95 8.90 -13.14 -6.10
C PHE A 95 8.38 -14.11 -7.17
N ASP A 96 7.68 -13.57 -8.16
CA ASP A 96 7.13 -14.34 -9.29
C ASP A 96 7.38 -13.56 -10.60
N PRO A 97 8.20 -14.10 -11.54
CA PRO A 97 8.96 -15.34 -11.41
C PRO A 97 10.03 -15.26 -10.29
N PRO A 98 10.53 -16.42 -9.80
CA PRO A 98 11.67 -16.47 -8.89
C PRO A 98 12.88 -15.71 -9.46
N ILE A 99 13.71 -15.16 -8.57
CA ILE A 99 14.92 -14.47 -8.99
C ILE A 99 15.94 -15.51 -9.47
N ASP A 100 16.40 -15.37 -10.70
CA ASP A 100 17.52 -16.14 -11.23
C ASP A 100 18.86 -15.43 -10.92
N GLU A 101 19.91 -16.20 -10.65
CA GLU A 101 21.25 -15.67 -10.49
C GLU A 101 21.92 -15.33 -11.84
N CYS A 102 22.87 -14.41 -11.81
CA CYS A 102 23.68 -14.08 -12.98
C CYS A 102 24.54 -15.29 -13.39
N VAL A 103 24.22 -15.90 -14.54
CA VAL A 103 24.97 -17.04 -15.08
C VAL A 103 26.22 -16.58 -15.84
N SER A 104 26.06 -15.58 -16.70
CA SER A 104 27.11 -15.02 -17.54
C SER A 104 27.13 -13.49 -17.51
N PHE A 105 28.29 -12.93 -17.86
CA PHE A 105 28.42 -11.50 -18.09
C PHE A 105 27.51 -11.06 -19.25
N GLY A 106 26.75 -9.98 -19.04
CA GLY A 106 25.81 -9.43 -20.03
C GLY A 106 24.40 -10.03 -19.99
N ASP A 107 24.14 -11.05 -19.15
CA ASP A 107 22.80 -11.56 -18.90
C ASP A 107 21.92 -10.50 -18.23
N ASP A 108 20.60 -10.58 -18.43
CA ASP A 108 19.64 -9.73 -17.73
C ASP A 108 19.26 -10.34 -16.40
N LEU A 109 19.59 -9.65 -15.30
CA LEU A 109 19.05 -9.94 -13.98
C LEU A 109 17.71 -9.21 -13.84
N ILE A 110 16.63 -9.97 -13.68
CA ILE A 110 15.27 -9.47 -13.51
C ILE A 110 14.82 -9.71 -12.08
N VAL A 111 14.50 -8.64 -11.35
CA VAL A 111 13.95 -8.70 -10.00
C VAL A 111 12.51 -8.20 -10.04
N THR A 112 11.56 -9.13 -9.93
CA THR A 112 10.12 -8.83 -9.85
C THR A 112 9.63 -9.07 -8.44
N VAL A 113 8.96 -8.07 -7.86
CA VAL A 113 8.49 -8.09 -6.48
C VAL A 113 7.03 -7.70 -6.45
N SER A 114 6.21 -8.54 -5.84
CA SER A 114 4.80 -8.27 -5.60
C SER A 114 4.50 -8.19 -4.11
N PHE A 115 3.56 -7.33 -3.75
CA PHE A 115 3.12 -7.08 -2.37
C PHE A 115 1.63 -6.82 -2.35
N ASP A 116 0.91 -7.51 -1.47
CA ASP A 116 -0.53 -7.31 -1.31
C ASP A 116 -0.83 -6.18 -0.33
N TYR A 117 -1.26 -5.05 -0.88
CA TYR A 117 -1.69 -3.90 -0.09
C TYR A 117 -3.15 -4.06 0.31
N ASN A 118 -3.41 -4.11 1.62
CA ASN A 118 -4.77 -4.17 2.16
C ASN A 118 -5.25 -2.75 2.51
N PHE A 119 -6.40 -2.38 1.98
CA PHE A 119 -7.08 -1.16 2.39
C PHE A 119 -7.74 -1.38 3.75
N PHE A 120 -7.67 -0.37 4.62
CA PHE A 120 -8.19 -0.44 5.97
C PHE A 120 -9.59 0.18 6.03
N VAL A 121 -9.75 1.41 5.55
CA VAL A 121 -10.97 2.20 5.76
C VAL A 121 -11.90 2.14 4.55
N LEU A 122 -11.37 2.32 3.33
CA LEU A 122 -12.18 2.42 2.12
C LEU A 122 -13.15 1.24 1.92
N PRO A 123 -12.76 -0.05 2.09
CA PRO A 123 -13.66 -1.17 1.86
C PRO A 123 -14.88 -1.18 2.79
N ALA A 124 -14.77 -0.62 4.00
CA ALA A 124 -15.88 -0.53 4.93
C ALA A 124 -17.00 0.42 4.45
N PHE A 125 -16.64 1.43 3.65
CA PHE A 125 -17.59 2.42 3.11
C PHE A 125 -17.95 2.16 1.65
N THR A 126 -17.11 1.44 0.90
CA THR A 126 -17.24 1.26 -0.55
C THR A 126 -17.21 -0.21 -0.98
N ALA A 127 -17.63 -1.13 -0.11
CA ALA A 127 -17.47 -2.60 -0.24
C ALA A 127 -17.84 -3.23 -1.61
N ALA A 128 -18.63 -2.53 -2.46
CA ALA A 128 -19.00 -2.98 -3.80
C ALA A 128 -18.15 -2.38 -4.95
N VAL A 129 -17.35 -1.34 -4.68
CA VAL A 129 -16.60 -0.57 -5.69
C VAL A 129 -15.10 -0.75 -5.55
N ILE A 130 -14.57 -0.77 -4.32
CA ILE A 130 -13.12 -0.88 -4.06
C ILE A 130 -12.85 -2.25 -3.43
N PRO A 131 -11.93 -3.05 -4.01
CA PRO A 131 -11.56 -4.34 -3.42
C PRO A 131 -10.86 -4.13 -2.07
N VAL A 132 -10.97 -5.13 -1.20
CA VAL A 132 -10.34 -5.10 0.13
C VAL A 132 -8.81 -5.04 0.05
N SER A 133 -8.24 -5.59 -1.02
CA SER A 133 -6.80 -5.59 -1.27
C SER A 133 -6.46 -5.29 -2.73
N LYS A 134 -5.23 -4.86 -2.95
CA LYS A 134 -4.63 -4.64 -4.27
C LYS A 134 -3.19 -5.14 -4.26
N THR A 135 -2.90 -6.07 -5.16
CA THR A 135 -1.51 -6.49 -5.43
C THR A 135 -0.78 -5.38 -6.17
N LEU A 136 0.34 -4.95 -5.58
CA LEU A 136 1.30 -4.01 -6.15
C LEU A 136 2.48 -4.81 -6.67
N THR A 137 2.87 -4.57 -7.92
CA THR A 137 4.00 -5.26 -8.55
C THR A 137 4.99 -4.24 -9.07
N ALA A 138 6.28 -4.49 -8.83
CA ALA A 138 7.37 -3.69 -9.35
C ALA A 138 8.46 -4.61 -9.93
N GLN A 139 9.12 -4.14 -10.98
CA GLN A 139 10.18 -4.88 -11.65
C GLN A 139 11.38 -3.97 -11.91
N ALA A 140 12.58 -4.51 -11.72
CA ALA A 140 13.84 -3.89 -12.12
C ALA A 140 14.64 -4.89 -12.96
N VAL A 141 15.29 -4.38 -14.01
CA VAL A 141 16.17 -5.16 -14.89
C VAL A 141 17.53 -4.48 -14.96
N MET A 142 18.60 -5.24 -14.74
CA MET A 142 19.98 -4.78 -14.87
C MET A 142 20.84 -5.83 -15.57
N LYS A 143 21.92 -5.38 -16.21
CA LYS A 143 22.89 -6.26 -16.86
C LYS A 143 23.90 -6.78 -15.86
N CYS A 144 24.10 -8.09 -15.84
CA CYS A 144 25.11 -8.75 -15.04
C CYS A 144 26.51 -8.31 -15.48
N GLU A 145 27.29 -7.78 -14.54
CA GLU A 145 28.65 -7.30 -14.78
C GLU A 145 29.74 -8.25 -14.28
#